data_AF-A0A8B9SDC1-F1
#
_entry.id   AF-A0A8B9SDC1-F1
#
_cell.length_a   1.000
_cell.length_b   1.000
_cell.length_c   1.000
_cell.angle_alpha   90.00
_cell.angle_beta   90.00
_cell.angle_gamma   90.00
#
_symmetry.space_group_name_H-M   'P 1'
#
loop_
_entity.id
_entity.type
_entity.pdbx_description
1 polymer ?
#
loop_
_entity_poly.entity_id
_entity_poly.type
_entity_poly.pdbx_seq_one_letter_code
_entity_poly.pdbx_strand_id
1 'polypeptide(L)'
;MRLKISLLKEPKHKELVSCVGWTTADELYSCSDDHQIMKWNLLTSETTQVVKLPDDIYPIDFHWFPRSIGGKKQSYAESFVLTSSDGTAKKQVCGIIWDCLPDNPQARAC
;
A
#
# COMPACT_ATOMS: atom_id res chain seq x y z
N MET A 1 -15.40 -7.32 -25.97
CA MET A 1 -14.12 -7.04 -25.25
C MET A 1 -13.53 -8.36 -24.77
N ARG A 2 -12.20 -8.48 -24.73
CA ARG A 2 -11.48 -9.67 -24.24
C ARG A 2 -10.46 -9.23 -23.19
N LEU A 3 -10.47 -9.85 -22.02
CA LEU A 3 -9.46 -9.63 -20.99
C LEU A 3 -8.15 -10.29 -21.44
N LYS A 4 -7.07 -9.52 -21.48
CA LYS A 4 -5.71 -10.02 -21.73
C LYS A 4 -5.00 -10.15 -20.39
N ILE A 5 -4.41 -11.32 -20.14
CA ILE A 5 -3.68 -11.63 -18.92
C ILE A 5 -2.20 -11.74 -19.28
N SER A 6 -1.33 -11.16 -18.44
CA SER A 6 0.12 -11.25 -18.54
C SER A 6 0.69 -11.84 -17.26
N LEU A 7 1.66 -12.75 -17.38
CA LEU A 7 2.37 -13.36 -16.27
C LEU A 7 3.87 -13.10 -16.42
N LEU A 8 4.51 -12.67 -15.33
CA LEU A 8 5.96 -12.52 -15.29
C LEU A 8 6.63 -13.89 -15.16
N LYS A 9 7.84 -14.03 -15.73
CA LYS A 9 8.61 -15.27 -15.66
C LYS A 9 9.03 -15.62 -14.23
N GLU A 10 9.30 -14.59 -13.43
CA GLU A 10 9.75 -14.72 -12.05
C GLU A 10 8.82 -13.93 -11.13
N PRO A 11 8.36 -14.55 -10.02
CA PRO A 11 7.57 -13.84 -9.03
C PRO A 11 8.45 -12.80 -8.34
N LYS A 12 7.88 -11.60 -8.11
CA LYS A 12 8.57 -10.53 -7.39
C LYS A 12 8.42 -10.68 -5.87
N HIS A 13 7.24 -11.06 -5.42
CA HIS A 13 7.00 -11.46 -4.04
C HIS A 13 7.47 -12.89 -3.79
N LYS A 14 7.98 -13.13 -2.58
CA LYS A 14 8.42 -14.47 -2.15
C LYS A 14 7.28 -15.30 -1.57
N GLU A 15 6.32 -14.62 -0.95
CA GLU A 15 5.19 -15.23 -0.25
C GLU A 15 3.85 -14.81 -0.90
N LEU A 16 2.75 -15.17 -0.24
CA LEU A 16 1.40 -14.86 -0.70
C LEU A 16 1.18 -13.34 -0.75
N VAL A 17 0.60 -12.86 -1.86
CA VAL A 17 0.14 -11.47 -2.00
C VAL A 17 -1.26 -11.38 -1.41
N SER A 18 -1.41 -10.63 -0.33
CA SER A 18 -2.68 -10.53 0.40
C SER A 18 -3.59 -9.44 -0.16
N CYS A 19 -3.00 -8.31 -0.59
CA CYS A 19 -3.77 -7.16 -1.06
C CYS A 19 -3.08 -6.40 -2.19
N VAL A 20 -3.90 -5.76 -3.04
CA VAL A 20 -3.50 -5.00 -4.21
C VAL A 20 -4.35 -3.74 -4.30
N GLY A 21 -3.72 -2.61 -4.64
CA GLY A 21 -4.38 -1.32 -4.63
C GLY A 21 -3.87 -0.40 -5.74
N TRP A 22 -4.79 0.05 -6.58
CA TRP A 22 -4.51 0.95 -7.69
C TRP A 22 -4.49 2.39 -7.22
N THR A 23 -3.48 3.15 -7.65
CA THR A 23 -3.41 4.61 -7.39
C THR A 23 -3.73 5.43 -8.63
N THR A 24 -3.28 4.95 -9.79
CA THR A 24 -3.57 5.52 -11.11
C THR A 24 -3.79 4.38 -12.10
N ALA A 25 -4.04 4.69 -13.38
CA ALA A 25 -4.21 3.66 -14.41
C ALA A 25 -2.94 2.83 -14.67
N ASP A 26 -1.77 3.41 -14.36
CA ASP A 26 -0.46 2.84 -14.70
C ASP A 26 0.36 2.46 -13.46
N GLU A 27 -0.15 2.76 -12.26
CA GLU A 27 0.54 2.51 -11.00
C GLU A 27 -0.33 1.68 -10.06
N LEU A 28 0.20 0.50 -9.74
CA LEU A 28 -0.39 -0.46 -8.82
C LEU A 28 0.56 -0.68 -7.64
N TYR A 29 -0.01 -0.92 -6.47
CA TYR A 29 0.74 -1.39 -5.32
C TYR A 29 0.26 -2.77 -4.91
N SER A 30 1.18 -3.59 -4.43
CA SER A 30 0.87 -4.88 -3.82
C SER A 30 1.52 -4.98 -2.46
N CYS A 31 0.89 -5.72 -1.57
CA CYS A 31 1.43 -6.08 -0.28
C CYS A 31 1.35 -7.60 -0.11
N SER A 32 2.38 -8.17 0.49
CA SER A 32 2.52 -9.60 0.67
C SER A 32 2.97 -9.95 2.08
N ASP A 33 2.76 -11.21 2.44
CA ASP A 33 3.25 -11.83 3.68
C ASP A 33 4.79 -11.92 3.72
N ASP A 34 5.49 -11.53 2.65
CA ASP A 34 6.94 -11.30 2.66
C ASP A 34 7.33 -9.95 3.32
N HIS A 35 6.36 -9.32 3.98
CA HIS A 35 6.42 -8.04 4.67
C HIS A 35 6.94 -6.91 3.76
N GLN A 36 6.64 -6.97 2.47
CA GLN A 36 7.02 -5.92 1.52
C GLN A 36 5.81 -5.34 0.80
N ILE A 37 5.84 -4.02 0.67
CA ILE A 37 4.96 -3.27 -0.22
C ILE A 37 5.77 -2.92 -1.47
N MET A 38 5.29 -3.38 -2.62
CA MET A 38 5.92 -3.12 -3.92
C MET A 38 5.04 -2.20 -4.76
N LYS A 39 5.69 -1.28 -5.47
CA LYS A 39 5.08 -0.43 -6.50
C LYS A 39 5.39 -1.02 -7.88
N TRP A 40 4.35 -1.11 -8.70
CA TRP A 40 4.36 -1.62 -10.04
C TRP A 40 4.03 -0.50 -10.99
N ASN A 41 4.94 -0.23 -11.93
CA ASN A 41 4.69 0.66 -13.05
C ASN A 41 4.36 -0.17 -14.28
N LEU A 42 3.15 -0.03 -14.81
CA LEU A 42 2.67 -0.83 -15.94
C LEU A 42 3.16 -0.31 -17.29
N LEU A 43 3.56 0.95 -17.37
CA LEU A 43 4.16 1.53 -18.57
C LEU A 43 5.59 1.02 -18.76
N THR A 44 6.39 1.02 -17.70
CA THR A 44 7.80 0.59 -17.74
C THR A 44 8.01 -0.88 -17.39
N SER A 45 6.98 -1.55 -16.86
CA SER A 45 7.07 -2.89 -16.27
C SER A 45 8.10 -2.98 -15.13
N GLU A 46 8.39 -1.86 -14.47
CA GLU A 46 9.31 -1.78 -13.35
C GLU A 46 8.58 -2.09 -12.04
N THR A 47 9.24 -2.87 -11.17
CA THR A 47 8.77 -3.16 -9.82
C THR A 47 9.80 -2.66 -8.83
N THR A 48 9.36 -1.82 -7.88
CA THR A 48 10.22 -1.25 -6.85
C THR A 48 9.67 -1.56 -5.46
N GLN A 49 10.54 -1.89 -4.52
CA GLN A 49 10.15 -2.02 -3.12
C GLN A 49 9.98 -0.61 -2.54
N VAL A 50 8.80 -0.32 -1.98
CA VAL A 50 8.46 0.99 -1.43
C VAL A 50 8.67 1.00 0.07
N VAL A 51 8.15 -0.03 0.76
CA VAL A 51 8.27 -0.16 2.21
C VAL A 51 8.50 -1.62 2.58
N LYS A 52 9.37 -1.85 3.56
CA LYS A 52 9.43 -3.11 4.31
C LYS A 52 8.65 -2.93 5.60
N LEU A 53 7.61 -3.74 5.80
CA LEU A 53 6.88 -3.82 7.05
C LEU A 53 7.72 -4.58 8.10
N PRO A 54 7.53 -4.29 9.38
CA PRO A 54 7.94 -5.16 10.47
C PRO A 54 7.46 -6.61 10.29
N ASP A 55 8.28 -7.57 10.72
CA ASP A 55 8.04 -9.02 10.52
C ASP A 55 6.86 -9.55 11.37
N ASP A 56 6.32 -8.76 12.29
CA ASP A 56 5.13 -9.05 13.10
C ASP A 56 3.82 -8.58 12.46
N ILE A 57 3.91 -7.79 11.37
CA ILE A 57 2.73 -7.24 10.69
C ILE A 57 2.39 -8.09 9.47
N TYR A 58 1.24 -8.75 9.54
CA TYR A 58 0.68 -9.49 8.41
C TYR A 58 -0.47 -8.70 7.78
N PRO A 59 -0.28 -8.14 6.58
CA PRO A 59 -1.25 -7.28 5.93
C PRO A 59 -2.44 -8.09 5.40
N ILE A 60 -3.67 -7.65 5.69
CA ILE A 60 -4.90 -8.24 5.14
C ILE A 60 -5.43 -7.39 4.00
N ASP A 61 -5.46 -6.06 4.19
CA ASP A 61 -5.97 -5.12 3.19
C ASP A 61 -5.28 -3.77 3.34
N PHE A 62 -5.28 -2.96 2.28
CA PHE A 62 -4.95 -1.55 2.40
C PHE A 62 -5.77 -0.68 1.46
N HIS A 63 -6.08 0.52 1.92
CA HIS A 63 -6.92 1.47 1.19
C HIS A 63 -6.21 2.82 1.03
N TRP A 64 -6.11 3.29 -0.21
CA TRP A 64 -5.57 4.60 -0.53
C TRP A 64 -6.53 5.70 -0.13
N PHE A 65 -6.02 6.79 0.46
CA PHE A 65 -6.85 7.97 0.64
C PHE A 65 -7.21 8.57 -0.72
N PRO A 66 -8.48 8.98 -0.96
CA PRO A 66 -8.89 9.58 -2.21
C PRO A 66 -8.03 10.79 -2.55
N ARG A 67 -7.47 10.82 -3.76
CA ARG A 67 -6.74 11.99 -4.26
C ARG A 67 -7.76 13.00 -4.77
N SER A 68 -7.71 14.24 -4.27
CA SER A 68 -8.54 15.32 -4.81
C SER A 68 -8.09 15.67 -6.23
N ILE A 69 -8.89 15.30 -7.22
CA ILE A 69 -8.73 15.70 -8.62
C ILE A 69 -9.33 17.12 -8.75
N GLY A 70 -8.69 18.16 -8.20
CA GLY A 70 -9.20 19.53 -8.35
C GLY A 70 -8.79 20.61 -7.34
N GLY A 71 -7.86 20.36 -6.43
CA GLY A 71 -7.38 21.37 -5.47
C GLY A 71 -5.89 21.59 -5.60
N LYS A 72 -5.43 22.82 -5.31
CA LYS A 72 -4.02 23.28 -5.34
C LYS A 72 -3.05 22.16 -4.91
N LYS A 73 -1.97 21.97 -5.69
CA LYS A 73 -0.87 21.01 -5.46
C LYS A 73 -0.27 21.15 -4.05
N GLN A 74 -0.94 20.61 -3.04
CA GLN A 74 -0.31 20.23 -1.80
C GLN A 74 0.25 18.85 -2.07
N SER A 75 1.57 18.71 -1.92
CA SER A 75 2.28 17.44 -2.04
C SER A 75 1.71 16.48 -1.01
N TYR A 76 0.63 15.78 -1.37
CA TYR A 76 0.00 14.80 -0.52
C TYR A 76 0.93 13.60 -0.52
N ALA A 77 1.67 13.41 0.57
CA ALA A 77 2.40 12.17 0.80
C ALA A 77 1.42 11.02 0.58
N GLU A 78 1.78 10.06 -0.28
CA GLU A 78 0.91 8.94 -0.63
C GLU A 78 0.58 8.18 0.65
N SER A 79 -0.61 8.46 1.16
CA SER A 79 -1.08 7.97 2.45
C SER A 79 -2.06 6.84 2.17
N PHE A 80 -1.94 5.79 2.94
CA PHE A 80 -2.87 4.67 2.92
C PHE A 80 -3.09 4.17 4.34
N VAL A 81 -4.16 3.41 4.52
CA VAL A 81 -4.39 2.63 5.73
C VAL A 81 -4.15 1.19 5.40
N LEU A 82 -3.45 0.47 6.26
CA LEU A 82 -3.23 -0.97 6.13
C LEU A 82 -3.84 -1.66 7.36
N THR A 83 -4.62 -2.70 7.13
CA THR A 83 -5.19 -3.55 8.18
C THR A 83 -4.32 -4.79 8.34
N SER A 84 -4.04 -5.16 9.59
CA SER A 84 -3.27 -6.37 9.89
C SER A 84 -4.15 -7.44 10.56
N SER A 85 -3.71 -8.70 10.48
CA SER A 85 -4.39 -9.85 11.08
C SER A 85 -4.42 -9.86 12.60
N ASP A 86 -3.56 -9.07 13.24
CA ASP A 86 -3.58 -8.85 14.70
C ASP A 86 -4.79 -8.03 15.18
N GLY A 87 -5.63 -7.54 14.25
CA GLY A 87 -6.81 -6.73 14.55
C GLY A 87 -6.51 -5.25 14.73
N THR A 88 -5.26 -4.82 14.57
CA THR A 88 -4.89 -3.40 14.57
C THR A 88 -4.86 -2.83 13.14
N ALA A 89 -5.63 -1.77 12.93
CA ALA A 89 -5.55 -0.99 11.69
C ALA A 89 -4.45 0.07 11.86
N LYS A 90 -3.32 -0.08 11.16
CA LYS A 90 -2.20 0.88 11.23
C LYS A 90 -2.32 1.85 10.07
N LYS A 91 -2.30 3.15 10.37
CA LYS A 91 -2.28 4.18 9.31
C LYS A 91 -0.83 4.38 8.91
N GLN A 92 -0.47 3.94 7.71
CA GLN A 92 0.84 4.17 7.16
C GLN A 92 0.80 5.39 6.23
N VAL A 93 1.23 6.53 6.76
CA VAL A 93 1.63 7.66 5.92
C VAL A 93 3.04 7.33 5.47
N CYS A 94 3.34 7.40 4.16
CA CYS A 94 4.69 7.19 3.63
C CYS A 94 5.75 7.82 4.56
N GLY A 95 6.46 6.98 5.34
CA GLY A 95 7.48 7.37 6.32
C GLY A 95 7.16 7.19 7.82
N ILE A 96 5.91 7.01 8.25
CA ILE A 96 5.55 6.85 9.69
C ILE A 96 4.39 5.85 9.84
N ILE A 97 4.63 4.76 10.57
CA ILE A 97 3.59 3.85 11.06
C ILE A 97 2.90 4.58 12.23
N TRP A 98 1.68 5.05 12.02
CA TRP A 98 0.84 5.54 13.10
C TRP A 98 0.04 4.35 13.63
N ASP A 99 0.48 3.79 14.75
CA ASP A 99 -0.31 2.84 15.51
C ASP A 99 -1.60 3.55 15.95
N CYS A 100 -2.75 3.10 15.42
CA CYS A 100 -4.06 3.44 15.94
C CYS A 100 -4.27 2.75 17.29
N LEU A 101 -3.46 3.09 18.29
CA LEU A 101 -3.77 2.83 19.68
C LEU A 101 -4.81 3.88 20.14
N PRO A 102 -5.85 3.48 20.90
CA PRO A 102 -6.88 4.40 21.40
C PRO A 102 -6.33 5.52 22.30
N ASP A 103 -5.08 5.39 22.78
CA ASP A 103 -4.41 6.34 23.67
C ASP A 103 -3.35 7.23 22.99
N ASN A 104 -3.32 7.34 21.66
CA ASN A 104 -2.42 8.29 20.99
C ASN A 104 -3.04 9.70 20.88
N PRO A 105 -2.59 10.70 21.67
CA PRO A 105 -3.16 12.05 21.65
C PRO A 105 -2.96 12.80 20.33
N GLN A 106 -2.09 12.33 19.42
CA GLN A 106 -1.92 12.91 18.09
C GLN A 106 -2.90 12.37 17.03
N ALA A 107 -3.63 11.28 17.31
CA ALA A 107 -4.62 10.72 16.37
C ALA A 107 -5.89 11.58 16.23
N ARG A 108 -6.12 12.54 17.14
CA ARG A 108 -7.32 13.40 17.19
C ARG A 108 -7.23 14.69 16.35
N ALA A 109 -6.14 14.91 15.63
CA ALA A 109 -5.87 16.20 14.97
C ALA A 109 -5.93 16.18 13.43
N CYS A 110 -6.61 15.20 12.81
CA CYS A 110 -6.89 15.20 11.37
C CYS A 110 -8.38 14.97 11.11
#